data_AF-A0AAV5EDM3-F1
#
_entry.id   AF-A0AAV5EDM3-F1
#
_cell.length_a   1.000
_cell.length_b   1.000
_cell.length_c   1.000
_cell.angle_alpha   90.00
_cell.angle_beta   90.00
_cell.angle_gamma   90.00
#
_symmetry.space_group_name_H-M   'P 1'
#
loop_
_entity.id
_entity.type
_entity.pdbx_description
1 polymer ?
#
loop_
_entity_poly.entity_id
_entity_poly.type
_entity_poly.pdbx_seq_one_letter_code
_entity_poly.pdbx_strand_id
1 'polypeptide(L)'
;MADRLARHNLPHPSHCPLCNQENEDIQHLLTKCVFARQFWHQDLAPLGLDQHVPRRREASFVERWRKSSRKVHKNKRKGLKFIVILGAWSIWKHRNKCVFIGASPSVNQVLQSFNGEKHLWVMAGGRGLPALYPGQDGHVAEFQ
;
A
#
# COMPACT_ATOMS: atom_id res chain seq x y z
N MET A 1 1.44 14.27 -11.57
CA MET A 1 2.80 14.01 -11.02
C MET A 1 3.82 13.79 -12.14
N ALA A 2 3.41 13.27 -13.31
CA ALA A 2 4.14 13.45 -14.56
C ALA A 2 4.36 14.93 -14.93
N ASP A 3 3.39 15.82 -14.67
CA ASP A 3 3.49 17.27 -14.98
C ASP A 3 4.65 18.03 -14.33
N ARG A 4 5.15 17.61 -13.16
CA ARG A 4 6.32 18.27 -12.54
C ARG A 4 7.63 17.76 -13.13
N LEU A 5 7.69 16.49 -13.55
CA LEU A 5 8.87 15.91 -14.19
C LEU A 5 9.08 16.46 -15.60
N ALA A 6 7.98 16.70 -16.33
CA ALA A 6 8.01 17.35 -17.64
C ALA A 6 8.60 18.78 -17.60
N ARG A 7 8.40 19.51 -16.49
CA ARG A 7 9.00 20.86 -16.30
C ARG A 7 10.52 20.83 -16.09
N HIS A 8 11.11 19.67 -15.81
CA HIS A 8 12.53 19.52 -15.50
C HIS A 8 13.28 18.66 -16.55
N ASN A 9 12.70 18.39 -17.73
CA ASN A 9 13.30 17.54 -18.78
C ASN A 9 13.75 16.15 -18.30
N LEU A 10 13.17 15.64 -17.22
CA LEU A 10 13.49 14.31 -16.73
C LEU A 10 12.67 13.27 -17.51
N PRO A 11 13.25 12.08 -17.83
CA PRO A 11 12.53 11.03 -18.53
C PRO A 11 11.26 10.67 -17.76
N HIS A 12 10.10 10.99 -18.32
CA HIS A 12 8.84 10.50 -17.77
C HIS A 12 8.48 9.22 -18.54
N PRO A 13 8.20 8.11 -17.83
CA PRO A 13 7.62 6.96 -18.50
C PRO A 13 6.25 7.39 -19.06
N SER A 14 5.95 7.02 -20.31
CA SER A 14 4.63 7.26 -20.90
C SER A 14 3.53 6.48 -20.18
N HIS A 15 3.89 5.35 -19.56
CA HIS A 15 2.99 4.46 -18.84
C HIS A 15 3.45 4.27 -17.40
N CYS A 16 2.54 3.86 -16.51
CA CYS A 16 2.85 3.59 -15.11
C CYS A 16 4.02 2.59 -14.99
N PRO A 17 5.12 2.94 -14.29
CA PRO A 17 6.32 2.11 -14.20
C PRO A 17 6.08 0.78 -13.47
N LEU A 18 4.95 0.63 -12.76
CA LEU A 18 4.61 -0.60 -12.03
C LEU A 18 3.85 -1.63 -12.87
N CYS A 19 2.99 -1.19 -13.80
CA CYS A 19 2.16 -2.10 -14.61
C CYS A 19 2.38 -1.99 -16.12
N ASN A 20 2.99 -0.89 -16.58
CA ASN A 20 3.24 -0.58 -17.98
C ASN A 20 1.99 -0.65 -18.90
N GLN A 21 0.79 -0.34 -18.38
CA GLN A 21 -0.49 -0.48 -19.12
C GLN A 21 -1.25 0.83 -19.34
N GLU A 22 -1.28 1.72 -18.35
CA GLU A 22 -2.03 2.98 -18.41
C GLU A 22 -1.13 4.13 -17.96
N ASN A 23 -1.48 5.36 -18.30
CA ASN A 23 -0.76 6.55 -17.84
C ASN A 23 -0.74 6.63 -16.31
N GLU A 24 0.37 7.13 -15.77
CA GLU A 24 0.49 7.30 -14.32
C GLU A 24 -0.25 8.56 -13.84
N ASP A 25 -1.24 8.34 -12.97
CA ASP A 25 -1.73 9.34 -12.03
C ASP A 25 -1.81 8.75 -10.61
N ILE A 26 -2.09 9.57 -9.61
CA ILE A 26 -2.17 9.11 -8.20
C ILE A 26 -3.27 8.06 -8.02
N GLN A 27 -4.40 8.21 -8.70
CA GLN A 27 -5.52 7.28 -8.62
C GLN A 27 -5.15 5.95 -9.25
N HIS A 28 -4.56 5.96 -10.44
CA HIS A 28 -4.04 4.77 -11.09
C HIS A 28 -3.03 4.09 -10.18
N LEU A 29 -1.97 4.80 -9.77
CA LEU A 29 -0.87 4.25 -8.98
C LEU A 29 -1.33 3.60 -7.67
N LEU A 30 -2.28 4.20 -6.95
CA LEU A 30 -2.70 3.70 -5.64
C LEU A 30 -3.95 2.81 -5.65
N THR A 31 -4.77 2.84 -6.71
CA THR A 31 -6.05 2.10 -6.74
C THR A 31 -6.30 1.30 -8.00
N LYS A 32 -6.11 1.86 -9.20
CA LYS A 32 -6.55 1.22 -10.45
C LYS A 32 -5.50 0.24 -10.99
N CYS A 33 -4.23 0.56 -10.76
CA CYS A 33 -3.07 -0.22 -11.18
C CYS A 33 -3.22 -1.67 -10.72
N VAL A 34 -3.01 -2.62 -11.65
CA VAL A 34 -3.07 -4.06 -11.32
C VAL A 34 -2.07 -4.43 -10.22
N PHE A 35 -0.88 -3.80 -10.23
CA PHE A 35 0.13 -3.95 -9.19
C PHE A 35 -0.42 -3.54 -7.81
N ALA A 36 -1.02 -2.35 -7.71
CA ALA A 36 -1.58 -1.85 -6.46
C ALA A 36 -2.75 -2.72 -5.98
N ARG A 37 -3.65 -3.14 -6.88
CA ARG A 37 -4.77 -4.03 -6.52
C ARG A 37 -4.28 -5.37 -6.00
N GLN A 38 -3.23 -5.94 -6.61
CA GLN A 38 -2.62 -7.18 -6.13
C GLN A 38 -1.99 -7.00 -4.75
N PHE A 39 -1.26 -5.91 -4.51
CA PHE A 39 -0.72 -5.56 -3.20
C PHE A 39 -1.83 -5.45 -2.14
N TRP A 40 -2.88 -4.66 -2.41
CA TRP A 40 -3.99 -4.49 -1.47
C TRP A 40 -4.75 -5.79 -1.21
N HIS A 41 -4.92 -6.63 -2.21
CA HIS A 41 -5.55 -7.94 -2.03
C HIS A 41 -4.72 -8.83 -1.10
N GLN A 42 -3.39 -8.91 -1.31
CA GLN A 42 -2.52 -9.73 -0.48
C GLN A 42 -2.46 -9.26 0.97
N ASP A 43 -2.56 -7.96 1.24
CA ASP A 43 -2.58 -7.45 2.62
C ASP A 43 -3.96 -7.57 3.29
N LEU A 44 -5.06 -7.34 2.54
CA LEU A 44 -6.40 -7.27 3.12
C LEU A 44 -7.15 -8.62 3.15
N ALA A 45 -6.88 -9.53 2.23
CA ALA A 45 -7.59 -10.82 2.18
C ALA A 45 -7.38 -11.66 3.46
N PRO A 46 -6.15 -11.78 4.02
CA PRO A 46 -5.95 -12.50 5.28
C PRO A 46 -6.71 -11.91 6.48
N LEU A 47 -7.15 -10.66 6.38
CA LEU A 47 -7.89 -9.95 7.41
C LEU A 47 -9.42 -10.08 7.28
N GLY A 48 -9.91 -10.78 6.24
CA GLY A 48 -11.32 -10.79 5.87
C GLY A 48 -11.81 -9.42 5.37
N LEU A 49 -10.90 -8.62 4.80
CA LEU A 49 -11.16 -7.26 4.30
C LEU A 49 -11.02 -7.16 2.77
N ASP A 50 -11.07 -8.28 2.06
CA ASP A 50 -11.02 -8.39 0.60
C ASP A 50 -12.05 -7.47 -0.10
N GLN A 51 -13.25 -7.33 0.47
CA GLN A 51 -14.29 -6.41 0.00
C GLN A 51 -13.87 -4.92 0.03
N HIS A 52 -12.77 -4.59 0.71
CA HIS A 52 -12.22 -3.23 0.81
C HIS A 52 -11.13 -2.94 -0.22
N VAL A 53 -10.66 -3.95 -0.97
CA VAL A 53 -9.69 -3.78 -2.04
C VAL A 53 -10.23 -2.78 -3.08
N PRO A 54 -9.42 -1.79 -3.51
CA PRO A 54 -9.82 -0.86 -4.56
C PRO A 54 -10.07 -1.57 -5.90
N ARG A 55 -11.12 -1.15 -6.61
CA ARG A 55 -11.48 -1.67 -7.94
C ARG A 55 -10.91 -0.79 -9.05
N ARG A 56 -10.89 -1.30 -10.29
CA ARG A 56 -10.40 -0.53 -11.46
C ARG A 56 -11.17 0.77 -11.72
N ARG A 57 -12.47 0.79 -11.40
CA ARG A 57 -13.37 1.93 -11.64
C ARG A 57 -13.45 2.92 -10.46
N GLU A 58 -12.55 2.81 -9.49
CA GLU A 58 -12.54 3.75 -8.36
C GLU A 58 -12.13 5.15 -8.85
N ALA A 59 -12.94 6.15 -8.53
CA ALA A 59 -12.68 7.54 -8.91
C ALA A 59 -11.67 8.22 -7.96
N SER A 60 -11.62 7.79 -6.69
CA SER A 60 -10.78 8.42 -5.66
C SER A 60 -10.33 7.42 -4.59
N PHE A 61 -9.01 7.34 -4.39
CA PHE A 61 -8.34 6.65 -3.29
C PHE A 61 -8.89 7.09 -1.94
N VAL A 62 -8.96 8.40 -1.71
CA VAL A 62 -9.39 8.97 -0.42
C VAL A 62 -10.84 8.60 -0.14
N GLU A 63 -11.73 8.79 -1.13
CA GLU A 63 -13.15 8.49 -0.94
C GLU A 63 -13.39 6.98 -0.76
N ARG A 64 -12.64 6.15 -1.49
CA ARG A 64 -12.74 4.70 -1.36
C ARG A 64 -12.37 4.23 0.05
N TRP A 65 -11.24 4.68 0.59
CA TRP A 65 -10.82 4.31 1.94
C TRP A 65 -11.67 4.95 3.03
N ARG A 66 -12.20 6.17 2.80
CA ARG A 66 -13.21 6.78 3.68
C ARG A 66 -14.46 5.91 3.77
N LYS A 67 -14.98 5.42 2.65
CA LYS A 67 -16.12 4.48 2.60
C LYS A 67 -15.80 3.16 3.31
N SER A 68 -14.62 2.58 3.07
CA SER A 68 -14.17 1.35 3.73
C SER A 68 -14.10 1.53 5.26
N SER A 69 -13.52 2.62 5.76
CA SER A 69 -13.40 2.87 7.19
C SER A 69 -14.74 2.97 7.92
N ARG A 70 -15.79 3.49 7.25
CA ARG A 70 -17.15 3.55 7.82
C ARG A 70 -17.77 2.17 8.02
N LYS A 71 -17.46 1.21 7.13
CA LYS A 71 -17.96 -0.17 7.15
C LYS A 71 -17.20 -1.08 8.13
N VAL A 72 -15.98 -0.71 8.50
CA VAL A 72 -15.17 -1.47 9.46
C VAL A 72 -15.53 -1.08 10.90
N HIS A 73 -15.53 -2.08 11.79
CA HIS A 73 -15.82 -1.92 13.22
C HIS A 73 -14.86 -0.90 13.86
N LYS A 74 -15.35 -0.10 14.83
CA LYS A 74 -14.64 1.06 15.39
C LYS A 74 -13.22 0.75 15.88
N ASN A 75 -13.03 -0.41 16.52
CA ASN A 75 -11.73 -0.88 17.03
C ASN A 75 -10.69 -1.12 15.92
N LYS A 76 -11.10 -1.52 14.71
CA LYS A 76 -10.23 -1.83 13.57
C LYS A 76 -9.91 -0.60 12.70
N ARG A 77 -10.65 0.51 12.85
CA ARG A 77 -10.49 1.71 12.00
C ARG A 77 -9.11 2.35 12.12
N LYS A 78 -8.50 2.34 13.31
CA LYS A 78 -7.17 2.92 13.53
C LYS A 78 -6.09 2.11 12.79
N GLY A 79 -6.12 0.79 12.91
CA GLY A 79 -5.24 -0.12 12.16
C GLY A 79 -5.42 0.04 10.65
N LEU A 80 -6.66 0.11 10.17
CA LEU A 80 -6.93 0.28 8.75
C LEU A 80 -6.34 1.59 8.20
N LYS A 81 -6.50 2.71 8.92
CA LYS A 81 -5.90 3.99 8.52
C LYS A 81 -4.37 3.88 8.41
N PHE A 82 -3.74 3.24 9.39
CA PHE A 82 -2.30 3.03 9.37
C PHE A 82 -1.85 2.20 8.16
N ILE A 83 -2.50 1.05 7.92
CA ILE A 83 -2.23 0.20 6.74
C ILE A 83 -2.38 0.97 5.44
N VAL A 84 -3.45 1.75 5.30
CA VAL A 84 -3.71 2.50 4.06
C VAL A 84 -2.62 3.54 3.81
N ILE A 85 -2.18 4.25 4.85
CA ILE A 85 -1.10 5.23 4.75
C ILE A 85 0.22 4.53 4.42
N LEU A 86 0.56 3.48 5.18
CA LEU A 86 1.80 2.75 5.02
C LEU A 86 1.87 2.06 3.65
N GLY A 87 0.79 1.42 3.21
CA GLY A 87 0.73 0.72 1.93
C GLY A 87 0.84 1.68 0.75
N ALA A 88 0.17 2.84 0.81
CA ALA A 88 0.32 3.88 -0.20
C ALA A 88 1.76 4.42 -0.25
N TRP A 89 2.38 4.61 0.92
CA TRP A 89 3.78 4.99 1.02
C TRP A 89 4.73 3.93 0.45
N SER A 90 4.55 2.65 0.77
CA SER A 90 5.38 1.56 0.26
C SER A 90 5.27 1.41 -1.25
N ILE A 91 4.06 1.52 -1.83
CA ILE A 91 3.86 1.53 -3.29
C ILE A 91 4.60 2.71 -3.92
N TRP A 92 4.43 3.91 -3.37
CA TRP A 92 5.11 5.12 -3.86
C TRP A 92 6.64 4.99 -3.82
N LYS A 93 7.18 4.50 -2.71
CA LYS A 93 8.62 4.26 -2.50
C LYS A 93 9.17 3.27 -3.52
N HIS A 94 8.44 2.19 -3.81
CA HIS A 94 8.83 1.19 -4.82
C HIS A 94 8.78 1.76 -6.23
N ARG A 95 7.73 2.51 -6.57
CA ARG A 95 7.63 3.24 -7.83
C ARG A 95 8.84 4.15 -8.05
N ASN A 96 9.27 4.88 -7.02
CA ASN A 96 10.46 5.73 -7.12
C ASN A 96 11.74 4.91 -7.36
N LYS A 97 11.91 3.75 -6.72
CA LYS A 97 13.03 2.85 -7.03
C LYS A 97 13.02 2.38 -8.49
N CYS A 98 11.84 2.06 -9.03
CA CYS A 98 11.70 1.67 -10.44
C CYS A 98 12.12 2.81 -11.39
N VAL A 99 11.75 4.05 -11.06
CA VAL A 99 12.03 5.23 -11.90
C VAL A 99 13.48 5.69 -11.79
N PHE A 100 14.05 5.76 -10.58
CA PHE A 100 15.36 6.38 -10.35
C PHE A 100 16.53 5.41 -10.36
N ILE A 101 16.31 4.14 -10.07
CA ILE A 101 17.37 3.13 -9.91
C ILE A 101 17.15 1.94 -10.88
N GLY A 102 16.09 1.98 -11.69
CA GLY A 102 15.80 0.93 -12.67
C GLY A 102 15.38 -0.41 -12.07
N ALA A 103 14.92 -0.43 -10.81
CA ALA A 103 14.43 -1.65 -10.17
C ALA A 103 13.21 -2.22 -10.91
N SER A 104 13.09 -3.55 -10.97
CA SER A 104 11.91 -4.19 -11.56
C SER A 104 10.69 -4.11 -10.61
N PRO A 105 9.46 -3.91 -11.15
CA PRO A 105 8.24 -3.97 -10.35
C PRO A 105 8.06 -5.34 -9.67
N SER A 106 7.95 -5.38 -8.34
CA SER A 106 7.73 -6.63 -7.60
C SER A 106 6.81 -6.40 -6.41
N VAL A 107 5.61 -7.00 -6.44
CA VAL A 107 4.65 -6.90 -5.33
C VAL A 107 5.23 -7.52 -4.06
N ASN A 108 6.00 -8.61 -4.18
CA ASN A 108 6.63 -9.29 -3.05
C ASN A 108 7.65 -8.39 -2.32
N GLN A 109 8.46 -7.62 -3.06
CA GLN A 109 9.41 -6.68 -2.45
C GLN A 109 8.70 -5.55 -1.68
N VAL A 110 7.56 -5.08 -2.20
CA VAL A 110 6.73 -4.08 -1.51
C VAL A 110 6.13 -4.67 -0.24
N LEU A 111 5.57 -5.88 -0.31
CA LEU A 111 5.00 -6.57 0.85
C LEU A 111 6.03 -6.87 1.94
N GLN A 112 7.25 -7.29 1.57
CA GLN A 112 8.34 -7.49 2.52
C GLN A 112 8.71 -6.20 3.25
N SER A 113 8.92 -5.11 2.50
CA SER A 113 9.24 -3.80 3.07
C SER A 113 8.11 -3.30 3.98
N PHE A 114 6.87 -3.44 3.50
CA PHE A 114 5.66 -3.06 4.23
C PHE A 114 5.48 -3.87 5.52
N ASN A 115 5.69 -5.19 5.49
CA ASN A 115 5.61 -6.05 6.67
C ASN A 115 6.70 -5.73 7.69
N GLY A 116 7.93 -5.43 7.23
CA GLY A 116 9.00 -4.94 8.10
C GLY A 116 8.64 -3.63 8.80
N GLU A 117 8.14 -2.64 8.05
CA GLU A 117 7.70 -1.36 8.60
C GLU A 117 6.48 -1.52 9.56
N LYS A 118 5.53 -2.42 9.24
CA LYS A 118 4.43 -2.80 10.16
C LYS A 118 4.97 -3.36 11.48
N HIS A 119 5.92 -4.29 11.42
CA HIS A 119 6.48 -4.94 12.60
C HIS A 119 7.24 -3.94 13.50
N LEU A 120 8.06 -3.07 12.91
CA LEU A 120 8.74 -1.99 13.62
C LEU A 120 7.75 -1.07 14.35
N TRP A 121 6.62 -0.74 13.72
CA TRP A 121 5.58 0.08 14.34
C TRP A 121 4.95 -0.59 15.57
N VAL A 122 4.69 -1.89 15.50
CA VAL A 122 4.17 -2.67 16.64
C VAL A 122 5.20 -2.66 17.78
N MET A 123 6.47 -2.96 17.48
CA MET A 123 7.54 -2.96 18.49
C MET A 123 7.74 -1.59 19.16
N ALA A 124 7.53 -0.49 18.42
CA ALA A 124 7.59 0.86 18.96
C ALA A 124 6.35 1.26 19.81
N GLY A 125 5.44 0.33 20.12
CA GLY A 125 4.22 0.61 20.90
C GLY A 125 3.08 1.24 20.08
N GLY A 126 3.13 1.10 18.76
CA GLY A 126 2.14 1.63 17.84
C GLY A 126 0.73 1.05 18.04
N ARG A 127 -0.23 1.88 18.42
CA ARG A 127 -1.62 1.44 18.70
C ARG A 127 -2.44 1.22 17.42
N GLY A 128 -3.28 0.19 17.40
CA GLY A 128 -4.34 -0.03 16.40
C GLY A 128 -4.10 -1.20 15.45
N LEU A 129 -2.86 -1.67 15.32
CA LEU A 129 -2.53 -2.91 14.60
C LEU A 129 -2.94 -4.18 15.36
N PRO A 130 -2.76 -4.31 16.69
CA PRO A 130 -3.16 -5.54 17.41
C PRO A 130 -4.66 -5.86 17.29
N ALA A 131 -5.51 -4.83 17.24
CA ALA A 131 -6.97 -5.01 17.04
C ALA A 131 -7.34 -5.48 15.61
N LEU A 132 -6.42 -5.32 14.65
CA LEU A 132 -6.62 -5.64 13.25
C LEU A 132 -5.88 -6.92 12.84
N TYR A 133 -4.74 -7.22 13.46
CA TYR A 133 -3.98 -8.46 13.41
C TYR A 133 -3.91 -9.11 14.81
N PRO A 134 -5.02 -9.68 15.33
CA PRO A 134 -4.96 -10.41 16.58
C PRO A 134 -4.13 -11.69 16.35
N GLY A 135 -2.91 -11.74 16.88
CA GLY A 135 -2.04 -12.93 16.81
C GLY A 135 -0.61 -12.75 16.30
N GLN A 136 -0.11 -11.52 16.05
CA GLN A 136 1.32 -11.29 15.82
C GLN A 136 2.12 -10.97 17.09
N ASP A 137 1.44 -10.89 18.24
CA ASP A 137 2.06 -10.83 19.56
C ASP A 137 2.32 -12.27 20.04
N GLY A 138 3.42 -12.91 19.60
CA GLY A 138 3.65 -14.32 19.96
C GLY A 138 4.88 -15.05 19.45
N HIS A 139 5.90 -14.35 18.95
CA HIS A 139 7.23 -14.96 18.82
C HIS A 139 8.30 -13.94 19.20
N VAL A 140 8.32 -13.64 20.49
CA VAL A 140 9.57 -13.29 21.15
C VAL A 140 10.36 -14.60 21.15
N ALA A 141 11.25 -14.78 20.19
CA ALA A 141 12.21 -15.86 20.26
C ALA A 141 13.13 -15.54 21.44
N GLU A 142 12.89 -16.20 22.58
CA GLU A 142 13.94 -16.45 23.56
C GLU A 142 15.07 -17.18 22.83
N PHE A 143 16.22 -16.52 22.74
CA PHE A 143 17.48 -17.18 22.43
C PHE A 143 17.84 -18.04 23.65
N GLN A 144 17.66 -19.36 23.52
CA GLN A 144 18.48 -20.34 24.23
C GLN A 144 19.70 -20.65 23.38
#